data_AF-A0ABD5MYF2-F1
#
_entry.id   AF-A0ABD5MYF2-F1
#
_cell.length_a   1.000
_cell.length_b   1.000
_cell.length_c   1.000
_cell.angle_alpha   90.00
_cell.angle_beta   90.00
_cell.angle_gamma   90.00
#
_symmetry.space_group_name_H-M   'P 1'
#
loop_
_entity.id
_entity.type
_entity.pdbx_description
1 polymer ?
#
loop_
_entity_poly.entity_id
_entity_poly.type
_entity_poly.pdbx_seq_one_letter_code
_entity_poly.pdbx_strand_id
1 'polypeptide(L)'
;MAQIGIREYHGKKMMAKYWSEYFKGIKQYEGKIALIDPETSMNDLVKQNPWVKKEKLVIKPDQLIGKRGKHNLILLNATFNEAQNWINERMNKEIMIGKVTGKLSHFLIEPFVPHDKDKEYYVAITSNREGDAIHFSAHGGVDIEEVWDTVVTIQVPILSNIEDVKIKEKLPGDLPTDKKDMITDFIKGLFNYYVDFGYAYLEINPIVVTKGGVIPLDTVARLDDAAQFECGSKWGAIEFPAPFGRKLTVEEKKIKDLDEKSGASLKLTILNPKGRIWTLVAGGGASVVYTDTVFDLGFNDELANYGEYSGNPSKDETYQYAKTIIDLMTREKDQRGKILLIGGGIANFTDVAKTFTGIIKALQEYKKKLIDNKIKIYVRRGGPNYQKGLRNMKKLGKTLGVPIEVFGPEAHMTSIVTMGLVEKADA
;
A
#
# COMPACT_ATOMS: atom_id res chain seq x y z
N MET A 1 -11.66 -2.45 2.14
CA MET A 1 -10.86 -2.14 3.33
C MET A 1 -9.45 -2.56 3.01
N ALA A 2 -8.56 -1.60 2.82
CA ALA A 2 -7.16 -1.88 2.56
C ALA A 2 -6.38 -1.61 3.85
N GLN A 3 -5.69 -2.63 4.34
CA GLN A 3 -4.68 -2.44 5.36
C GLN A 3 -3.47 -1.80 4.69
N ILE A 4 -3.25 -0.50 4.89
CA ILE A 4 -2.19 0.24 4.20
C ILE A 4 -1.04 0.53 5.17
N GLY A 5 0.17 0.17 4.74
CA GLY A 5 1.38 0.45 5.50
C GLY A 5 1.65 1.95 5.62
N ILE A 6 2.06 2.37 6.81
CA ILE A 6 2.54 3.73 7.08
C ILE A 6 4.04 3.69 7.36
N ARG A 7 4.73 4.81 7.11
CA ARG A 7 6.14 4.98 7.47
C ARG A 7 6.32 4.83 8.98
N GLU A 8 7.47 4.30 9.37
CA GLU A 8 7.86 4.19 10.77
C GLU A 8 7.87 5.57 11.44
N TYR A 9 8.33 6.60 10.72
CA TYR A 9 8.26 8.00 11.15
C TYR A 9 6.86 8.40 11.63
N HIS A 10 5.83 8.11 10.84
CA HIS A 10 4.46 8.48 11.16
C HIS A 10 3.92 7.66 12.34
N GLY A 11 4.17 6.35 12.35
CA GLY A 11 3.77 5.49 13.47
C GLY A 11 4.36 5.97 14.79
N LYS A 12 5.66 6.23 14.85
CA LYS A 12 6.34 6.71 16.05
C LYS A 12 5.99 8.15 16.43
N LYS A 13 5.83 9.08 15.48
CA LYS A 13 5.41 10.47 15.78
C LYS A 13 4.02 10.49 16.39
N MET A 14 3.10 9.71 15.82
CA MET A 14 1.74 9.60 16.30
C MET A 14 1.72 8.98 17.70
N MET A 15 2.46 7.88 17.92
CA MET A 15 2.58 7.26 19.24
C MET A 15 3.16 8.20 20.29
N ALA A 16 4.22 8.96 19.97
CA ALA A 16 4.80 9.95 20.88
C ALA A 16 3.82 11.07 21.26
N LYS A 17 3.04 11.57 20.28
CA LYS A 17 2.04 12.63 20.48
C LYS A 17 0.96 12.22 21.50
N TYR A 18 0.47 10.99 21.40
CA TYR A 18 -0.63 10.48 22.23
C TYR A 18 -0.15 9.65 23.43
N TRP A 19 1.17 9.62 23.68
CA TRP A 19 1.75 8.68 24.63
C TRP A 19 1.14 8.78 26.04
N SER A 20 1.01 10.01 26.55
CA SER A 20 0.47 10.27 27.90
C SER A 20 -0.99 9.86 28.08
N GLU A 21 -1.75 9.73 26.99
CA GLU A 21 -3.16 9.33 27.04
C GLU A 21 -3.30 7.82 27.24
N TYR A 22 -2.43 7.03 26.57
CA TYR A 22 -2.54 5.58 26.50
C TYR A 22 -1.55 4.82 27.40
N PHE A 23 -0.35 5.36 27.66
CA PHE A 23 0.73 4.69 28.40
C PHE A 23 0.94 5.32 29.79
N LYS A 24 -0.13 5.39 30.58
CA LYS A 24 -0.12 6.01 31.91
C LYS A 24 0.87 5.29 32.85
N GLY A 25 1.64 6.07 33.61
CA GLY A 25 2.65 5.54 34.54
C GLY A 25 3.96 5.09 33.87
N ILE A 26 4.04 5.13 32.54
CA ILE A 26 5.27 4.85 31.78
C ILE A 26 5.91 6.17 31.38
N LYS A 27 7.23 6.29 31.59
CA LYS A 27 7.99 7.48 31.18
C LYS A 27 7.70 7.82 29.73
N GLN A 28 7.42 9.11 29.49
CA GLN A 28 7.10 9.65 28.18
C GLN A 28 8.14 9.26 27.12
N TYR A 29 7.67 8.72 26.00
CA TYR A 29 8.47 8.61 24.78
C TYR A 29 8.59 9.99 24.11
N GLU A 30 9.81 10.52 24.04
CA GLU A 30 10.05 11.89 23.57
C GLU A 30 9.78 12.09 22.07
N GLY A 31 9.71 11.02 21.26
CA GLY A 31 9.46 11.14 19.82
C GLY A 31 10.55 11.92 19.07
N LYS A 32 11.80 11.83 19.56
CA LYS A 32 13.01 12.34 18.88
C LYS A 32 13.29 11.52 17.63
N ILE A 33 12.56 11.84 16.58
CA ILE A 33 12.71 11.23 15.26
C ILE A 33 12.68 12.34 14.21
N ALA A 34 13.60 12.25 13.26
CA ALA A 34 13.72 13.15 12.13
C ALA A 34 13.67 12.33 10.84
N LEU A 35 12.94 12.84 9.85
CA LEU A 35 12.85 12.25 8.52
C LEU A 35 13.62 13.17 7.56
N ILE A 36 14.43 12.57 6.68
CA ILE A 36 15.09 13.28 5.59
C ILE A 36 14.73 12.63 4.25
N ASP A 37 14.42 13.46 3.27
CA ASP A 37 14.12 13.09 1.90
C ASP A 37 14.99 13.91 0.91
N PRO A 38 14.84 13.76 -0.42
CA PRO A 38 15.65 14.51 -1.38
C PRO A 38 15.39 16.01 -1.41
N GLU A 39 14.28 16.49 -0.82
CA GLU A 39 13.88 17.91 -0.80
C GLU A 39 14.30 18.59 0.51
N THR A 40 14.62 17.81 1.54
CA THR A 40 15.02 18.28 2.86
C THR A 40 16.50 18.65 2.89
N SER A 41 16.81 19.91 3.21
CA SER A 41 18.19 20.31 3.45
C SER A 41 18.67 19.84 4.84
N MET A 42 19.93 19.41 4.93
CA MET A 42 20.51 18.95 6.20
C MET A 42 20.56 20.08 7.25
N ASN A 43 20.68 21.33 6.81
CA ASN A 43 20.64 22.50 7.69
C ASN A 43 19.25 22.70 8.31
N ASP A 44 18.19 22.56 7.51
CA ASP A 44 16.82 22.66 8.01
C ASP A 44 16.49 21.52 8.97
N LEU A 45 16.94 20.30 8.67
CA LEU A 45 16.79 19.15 9.56
C LEU A 45 17.40 19.43 10.94
N VAL A 46 18.63 19.95 10.98
CA VAL A 46 19.31 20.32 12.23
C VAL A 46 18.58 21.44 12.97
N LYS A 47 18.10 22.45 12.24
CA LYS A 47 17.37 23.58 12.83
C LYS A 47 16.10 23.11 13.53
N GLN A 48 15.37 22.17 12.91
CA GLN A 48 14.15 21.58 13.46
C GLN A 48 14.44 20.52 14.54
N ASN A 49 15.59 19.85 14.46
CA ASN A 49 15.97 18.76 15.35
C ASN A 49 17.38 18.96 15.93
N PRO A 50 17.63 19.96 16.81
CA PRO A 50 18.99 20.27 17.29
C PRO A 50 19.68 19.13 18.06
N TRP A 51 18.90 18.17 18.58
CA TRP A 51 19.38 16.99 19.29
C TRP A 51 20.25 16.08 18.40
N VAL A 52 20.07 16.10 17.07
CA VAL A 52 20.85 15.26 16.15
C VAL A 52 22.35 15.54 16.21
N LYS A 53 22.76 16.74 16.63
CA LYS A 53 24.17 17.13 16.79
C LYS A 53 24.76 16.75 18.14
N LYS A 54 23.92 16.44 19.12
CA LYS A 54 24.32 16.25 20.53
C LYS A 54 24.37 14.79 20.94
N GLU A 55 23.57 13.96 20.28
CA GLU A 55 23.37 12.56 20.64
C GLU A 55 24.03 11.62 19.62
N LYS A 56 24.31 10.39 20.04
CA LYS A 56 24.63 9.31 19.10
C LYS A 56 23.36 8.89 18.37
N LEU A 57 23.48 8.47 17.12
CA LEU A 57 22.35 8.30 16.21
C LEU A 57 22.25 6.89 15.66
N VAL A 58 21.03 6.52 15.30
CA VAL A 58 20.68 5.42 14.41
C VAL A 58 20.08 6.00 13.14
N ILE A 59 20.47 5.45 11.99
CA ILE A 59 19.99 5.88 10.68
C ILE A 59 19.56 4.64 9.90
N LYS A 60 18.36 4.69 9.34
CA LYS A 60 17.80 3.60 8.53
C LYS A 60 16.83 4.12 7.49
N PRO A 61 16.69 3.46 6.31
CA PRO A 61 15.66 3.81 5.35
C PRO A 61 14.27 3.59 5.93
N ASP A 62 13.33 4.47 5.57
CA ASP A 62 11.93 4.41 5.99
C ASP A 62 11.00 4.39 4.77
N GLN A 63 11.02 3.25 4.07
CA GLN A 63 10.26 3.00 2.84
C GLN A 63 9.56 1.64 2.85
N LEU A 64 9.04 1.23 4.01
CA LEU A 64 8.41 -0.07 4.22
C LEU A 64 9.33 -1.26 3.88
N ILE A 65 10.63 -1.11 4.18
CA ILE A 65 11.63 -2.17 4.01
C ILE A 65 11.70 -2.96 5.32
N GLY A 66 11.35 -4.25 5.27
CA GLY A 66 11.60 -5.19 6.36
C GLY A 66 13.07 -5.63 6.43
N LYS A 67 13.49 -6.19 7.58
CA LYS A 67 14.82 -6.83 7.76
C LYS A 67 16.01 -5.94 7.39
N ARG A 68 15.90 -4.62 7.63
CA ARG A 68 16.92 -3.62 7.31
C ARG A 68 18.33 -3.98 7.82
N GLY A 69 18.42 -4.58 9.00
CA GLY A 69 19.68 -5.06 9.58
C GLY A 69 20.36 -6.13 8.72
N LYS A 70 19.61 -7.13 8.24
CA LYS A 70 20.13 -8.20 7.36
C LYS A 70 20.55 -7.68 5.98
N HIS A 71 20.08 -6.49 5.58
CA HIS A 71 20.44 -5.83 4.32
C HIS A 71 21.55 -4.78 4.45
N ASN A 72 22.18 -4.64 5.61
CA ASN A 72 23.19 -3.59 5.88
C ASN A 72 22.64 -2.16 5.63
N LEU A 73 21.37 -1.96 5.96
CA LEU A 73 20.64 -0.70 5.80
C LEU A 73 20.38 -0.02 7.15
N ILE A 74 21.20 -0.29 8.16
CA ILE A 74 21.15 0.36 9.47
C ILE A 74 22.55 0.82 9.84
N LEU A 75 22.71 2.11 10.11
CA LEU A 75 23.91 2.66 10.73
C LEU A 75 23.62 2.91 12.21
N LEU A 76 24.42 2.32 13.10
CA LEU A 76 24.25 2.38 14.56
C LEU A 76 25.35 3.22 15.22
N ASN A 77 25.04 3.84 16.36
CA ASN A 77 25.99 4.57 17.21
C ASN A 77 26.82 5.65 16.47
N ALA A 78 26.20 6.30 15.47
CA ALA A 78 26.86 7.27 14.62
C ALA A 78 26.85 8.67 15.23
N THR A 79 27.86 9.46 14.90
CA THR A 79 27.83 10.91 15.01
C THR A 79 27.01 11.52 13.87
N PHE A 80 26.63 12.79 14.01
CA PHE A 80 25.94 13.52 12.96
C PHE A 80 26.68 13.53 11.61
N ASN A 81 28.01 13.68 11.63
CA ASN A 81 28.81 13.73 10.41
C ASN A 81 28.84 12.37 9.70
N GLU A 82 28.96 11.27 10.45
CA GLU A 82 28.89 9.91 9.93
C GLU A 82 27.50 9.63 9.33
N ALA A 83 26.44 10.04 10.03
CA ALA A 83 25.06 9.95 9.56
C ALA A 83 24.86 10.69 8.22
N GLN A 84 25.32 11.94 8.14
CA GLN A 84 25.22 12.75 6.93
C GLN A 84 25.94 12.10 5.74
N ASN A 85 27.18 11.62 5.95
CA ASN A 85 27.94 10.95 4.89
C ASN A 85 27.25 9.68 4.42
N TRP A 86 26.79 8.84 5.36
CA TRP A 86 26.11 7.59 5.05
C TRP A 86 24.80 7.79 4.27
N ILE A 87 24.03 8.84 4.61
CA ILE A 87 22.82 9.23 3.88
C ILE A 87 23.19 9.72 2.48
N ASN A 88 24.17 10.60 2.33
CA ASN A 88 24.57 11.15 1.03
C ASN A 88 25.06 10.08 0.05
N GLU A 89 25.76 9.06 0.54
CA GLU A 89 26.20 7.92 -0.27
C GLU A 89 25.04 7.09 -0.83
N ARG A 90 23.91 7.03 -0.10
CA ARG A 90 22.77 6.13 -0.38
C ARG A 90 21.56 6.84 -0.97
N MET A 91 21.40 8.13 -0.70
CA MET A 91 20.29 8.94 -1.19
C MET A 91 20.22 8.89 -2.71
N ASN A 92 19.03 8.61 -3.23
CA ASN A 92 18.71 8.39 -4.64
C ASN A 92 19.44 7.24 -5.34
N LYS A 93 20.16 6.37 -4.61
CA LYS A 93 20.77 5.17 -5.17
C LYS A 93 19.77 4.02 -5.26
N GLU A 94 19.88 3.25 -6.34
CA GLU A 94 19.12 2.02 -6.50
C GLU A 94 19.77 0.89 -5.70
N ILE A 95 18.93 0.13 -5.00
CA ILE A 95 19.32 -1.09 -4.32
C ILE A 95 18.33 -2.20 -4.70
N MET A 96 18.80 -3.44 -4.60
CA MET A 96 17.98 -4.63 -4.80
C MET A 96 17.76 -5.31 -3.45
N ILE A 97 16.50 -5.54 -3.09
CA ILE A 97 16.10 -6.29 -1.90
C ILE A 97 15.23 -7.45 -2.37
N GLY A 98 15.72 -8.67 -2.23
CA GLY A 98 15.09 -9.85 -2.83
C GLY A 98 14.99 -9.70 -4.35
N LYS A 99 13.77 -9.69 -4.90
CA LYS A 99 13.50 -9.49 -6.34
C LYS A 99 13.09 -8.04 -6.69
N VAL A 100 13.08 -7.15 -5.70
CA VAL A 100 12.56 -5.79 -5.85
C VAL A 100 13.73 -4.80 -5.92
N THR A 101 13.81 -4.05 -7.00
CA THR A 101 14.77 -2.94 -7.15
C THR A 101 14.05 -1.63 -6.86
N GLY A 102 14.65 -0.76 -6.03
CA GLY A 102 14.09 0.54 -5.70
C GLY A 102 15.14 1.55 -5.29
N LYS A 103 14.78 2.84 -5.38
CA LYS A 103 15.64 3.94 -4.92
C LYS A 103 15.44 4.21 -3.44
N LEU A 104 16.53 4.30 -2.69
CA LEU A 104 16.52 4.85 -1.36
C LEU A 104 16.36 6.37 -1.43
N SER A 105 15.31 6.90 -0.82
CA SER A 105 14.97 8.32 -0.85
C SER A 105 14.59 8.87 0.52
N HIS A 106 14.13 8.04 1.45
CA HIS A 106 13.69 8.52 2.76
C HIS A 106 14.45 7.80 3.86
N PHE A 107 15.04 8.55 4.78
CA PHE A 107 15.78 8.01 5.91
C PHE A 107 15.25 8.56 7.22
N LEU A 108 15.07 7.67 8.19
CA LEU A 108 14.76 7.98 9.57
C LEU A 108 16.06 8.13 10.35
N ILE A 109 16.14 9.17 11.16
CA ILE A 109 17.21 9.43 12.13
C ILE A 109 16.58 9.45 13.52
N GLU A 110 17.14 8.69 14.45
CA GLU A 110 16.71 8.61 15.84
C GLU A 110 17.91 8.47 16.80
N PRO A 111 17.78 8.81 18.09
CA PRO A 111 18.84 8.57 19.06
C PRO A 111 19.22 7.09 19.17
N PHE A 112 20.51 6.82 19.25
CA PHE A 112 21.02 5.53 19.65
C PHE A 112 20.76 5.31 21.14
N VAL A 113 20.10 4.20 21.46
CA VAL A 113 19.84 3.79 22.84
C VAL A 113 20.85 2.69 23.19
N PRO A 114 21.83 2.93 24.08
CA PRO A 114 22.70 1.87 24.56
C PRO A 114 21.91 0.85 25.39
N HIS A 115 21.92 -0.41 24.98
CA HIS A 115 21.27 -1.51 25.68
C HIS A 115 21.96 -2.85 25.38
N ASP A 116 21.73 -3.83 26.24
CA ASP A 116 22.14 -5.21 26.00
C ASP A 116 21.12 -5.87 25.07
N LYS A 117 21.58 -6.67 24.10
CA LYS A 117 20.69 -7.37 23.15
C LYS A 117 19.68 -8.27 23.85
N ASP A 118 20.07 -8.89 24.98
CA ASP A 118 19.18 -9.74 25.79
C ASP A 118 18.08 -8.95 26.52
N LYS A 119 17.98 -7.63 26.28
CA LYS A 119 16.93 -6.74 26.80
C LYS A 119 16.03 -6.17 25.70
N GLU A 120 16.07 -6.78 24.52
CA GLU A 120 15.14 -6.52 23.43
C GLU A 120 13.90 -7.42 23.57
N TYR A 121 12.71 -6.83 23.55
CA TYR A 121 11.43 -7.52 23.60
C TYR A 121 10.70 -7.34 22.26
N TYR A 122 9.78 -8.25 21.98
CA TYR A 122 8.92 -8.19 20.80
C TYR A 122 7.48 -8.00 21.23
N VAL A 123 6.75 -7.13 20.55
CA VAL A 123 5.29 -7.09 20.60
C VAL A 123 4.70 -6.84 19.22
N ALA A 124 3.62 -7.52 18.91
CA ALA A 124 2.78 -7.19 17.76
C ALA A 124 1.30 -7.36 18.10
N ILE A 125 0.44 -6.63 17.41
CA ILE A 125 -1.01 -6.75 17.46
C ILE A 125 -1.50 -6.96 16.04
N THR A 126 -2.27 -8.02 15.83
CA THR A 126 -2.85 -8.37 14.53
C THR A 126 -4.35 -8.56 14.64
N SER A 127 -5.11 -8.08 13.67
CA SER A 127 -6.55 -8.35 13.60
C SER A 127 -6.85 -9.68 12.92
N ASN A 128 -7.80 -10.42 13.47
CA ASN A 128 -8.34 -11.65 12.92
C ASN A 128 -9.87 -11.65 13.00
N ARG A 129 -10.51 -12.73 12.52
CA ARG A 129 -11.99 -12.80 12.46
C ARG A 129 -12.65 -12.80 13.84
N GLU A 130 -11.95 -13.27 14.87
CA GLU A 130 -12.49 -13.44 16.23
C GLU A 130 -12.09 -12.29 17.17
N GLY A 131 -11.44 -11.25 16.65
CA GLY A 131 -10.97 -10.08 17.40
C GLY A 131 -9.52 -9.77 17.03
N ASP A 132 -8.69 -9.53 18.04
CA ASP A 132 -7.29 -9.17 17.84
C ASP A 132 -6.37 -10.10 18.64
N ALA A 133 -5.21 -10.41 18.08
CA ALA A 133 -4.19 -11.22 18.72
C ALA A 133 -2.98 -10.36 19.09
N ILE A 134 -2.63 -10.35 20.37
CA ILE A 134 -1.40 -9.76 20.87
C ILE A 134 -0.33 -10.85 20.90
N HIS A 135 0.77 -10.63 20.21
CA HIS A 135 1.95 -11.48 20.20
C HIS A 135 3.03 -10.82 21.04
N PHE A 136 3.69 -11.58 21.91
CA PHE A 136 4.78 -11.07 22.74
C PHE A 136 5.91 -12.08 22.88
N SER A 137 7.17 -11.63 22.89
CA SER A 137 8.32 -12.47 23.23
C SER A 137 9.34 -11.69 24.04
N ALA A 138 10.01 -12.38 24.97
CA ALA A 138 11.15 -11.85 25.71
C ALA A 138 12.45 -11.81 24.87
N HIS A 139 12.41 -12.33 23.65
CA HIS A 139 13.55 -12.49 22.74
C HIS A 139 13.25 -11.70 21.45
N GLY A 140 13.36 -10.37 21.52
CA GLY A 140 13.14 -9.48 20.38
C GLY A 140 14.34 -9.36 19.45
N GLY A 141 14.20 -8.51 18.44
CA GLY A 141 15.27 -8.13 17.53
C GLY A 141 15.21 -8.79 16.15
N VAL A 142 16.37 -8.80 15.48
CA VAL A 142 16.51 -9.14 14.05
C VAL A 142 16.16 -10.60 13.74
N ASP A 143 16.25 -11.49 14.73
CA ASP A 143 16.10 -12.94 14.57
C ASP A 143 14.84 -13.50 15.25
N ILE A 144 13.81 -12.66 15.48
CA ILE A 144 12.53 -13.10 16.08
C ILE A 144 11.88 -14.28 15.34
N GLU A 145 12.04 -14.34 14.01
CA GLU A 145 11.49 -15.43 13.18
C GLU A 145 12.13 -16.80 13.50
N GLU A 146 13.37 -16.80 14.00
CA GLU A 146 14.12 -18.02 14.35
C GLU A 146 13.75 -18.53 15.75
N VAL A 147 13.12 -17.68 16.57
CA VAL A 147 12.66 -17.97 17.94
C VAL A 147 11.14 -17.85 18.07
N TRP A 148 10.40 -18.12 16.99
CA TRP A 148 8.93 -17.97 16.98
C TRP A 148 8.23 -18.83 18.05
N ASP A 149 8.82 -19.97 18.42
CA ASP A 149 8.31 -20.86 19.48
C ASP A 149 8.30 -20.19 20.87
N THR A 150 9.04 -19.09 21.07
CA THR A 150 9.03 -18.31 22.32
C THR A 150 7.95 -17.21 22.33
N VAL A 151 7.23 -17.02 21.23
CA VAL A 151 6.20 -15.99 21.09
C VAL A 151 4.90 -16.49 21.71
N VAL A 152 4.48 -15.83 22.80
CA VAL A 152 3.16 -16.06 23.38
C VAL A 152 2.11 -15.29 22.59
N THR A 153 0.95 -15.90 22.38
CA THR A 153 -0.19 -15.27 21.70
C THR A 153 -1.38 -15.15 22.65
N ILE A 154 -1.91 -13.93 22.77
CA ILE A 154 -2.99 -13.55 23.67
C ILE A 154 -4.13 -13.02 22.81
N GLN A 155 -5.19 -13.82 22.64
CA GLN A 155 -6.40 -13.38 21.95
C GLN A 155 -7.21 -12.42 22.82
N VAL A 156 -7.66 -11.33 22.21
CA VAL A 156 -8.61 -10.35 22.72
C VAL A 156 -9.88 -10.48 21.86
N PRO A 157 -10.96 -11.11 22.37
CA PRO A 157 -12.19 -11.28 21.60
C PRO A 157 -12.87 -9.95 21.21
N ILE A 158 -13.65 -9.97 20.13
CA ILE A 158 -14.47 -8.82 19.72
C ILE A 158 -15.36 -8.35 20.89
N LEU A 159 -15.45 -7.04 21.09
CA LEU A 159 -16.23 -6.37 22.14
C LEU A 159 -15.76 -6.63 23.58
N SER A 160 -14.67 -7.36 23.78
CA SER A 160 -14.07 -7.52 25.11
C SER A 160 -13.27 -6.28 25.52
N ASN A 161 -13.18 -6.05 26.83
CA ASN A 161 -12.29 -5.03 27.38
C ASN A 161 -10.91 -5.66 27.64
N ILE A 162 -9.84 -4.97 27.25
CA ILE A 162 -8.48 -5.41 27.50
C ILE A 162 -8.16 -5.58 29.00
N GLU A 163 -8.88 -4.87 29.87
CA GLU A 163 -8.75 -5.00 31.32
C GLU A 163 -9.16 -6.37 31.85
N ASP A 164 -10.09 -7.06 31.17
CA ASP A 164 -10.57 -8.40 31.53
C ASP A 164 -9.60 -9.49 31.05
N VAL A 165 -8.66 -9.16 30.17
CA VAL A 165 -7.68 -10.09 29.62
C VAL A 165 -6.51 -10.24 30.59
N LYS A 166 -6.24 -11.50 30.98
CA LYS A 166 -5.15 -11.87 31.90
C LYS A 166 -3.78 -11.84 31.22
N ILE A 167 -3.35 -10.68 30.73
CA ILE A 167 -2.09 -10.50 29.99
C ILE A 167 -0.90 -10.95 30.84
N LYS A 168 -0.82 -10.47 32.08
CA LYS A 168 0.27 -10.80 33.02
C LYS A 168 0.45 -12.30 33.20
N GLU A 169 -0.63 -13.09 33.28
CA GLU A 169 -0.54 -14.55 33.46
C GLU A 169 0.03 -15.26 32.22
N LYS A 170 -0.14 -14.69 31.03
CA LYS A 170 0.32 -15.28 29.76
C LYS A 170 1.71 -14.84 29.31
N LEU A 171 2.25 -13.78 29.90
CA LEU A 171 3.61 -13.33 29.66
C LEU A 171 4.64 -14.36 30.17
N PRO A 172 5.81 -14.50 29.52
CA PRO A 172 6.86 -15.43 29.93
C PRO A 172 7.18 -15.38 31.43
N GLY A 173 7.42 -16.55 32.02
CA GLY A 173 7.59 -16.72 33.47
C GLY A 173 8.96 -16.26 34.00
N ASP A 174 9.95 -16.18 33.12
CA ASP A 174 11.32 -15.74 33.38
C ASP A 174 11.48 -14.21 33.45
N LEU A 175 10.44 -13.46 33.08
CA LEU A 175 10.44 -12.00 33.24
C LEU A 175 10.43 -11.60 34.72
N PRO A 176 11.36 -10.72 35.16
CA PRO A 176 11.31 -10.08 36.46
C PRO A 176 9.96 -9.41 36.73
N THR A 177 9.42 -9.54 37.94
CA THR A 177 8.06 -9.08 38.29
C THR A 177 7.82 -7.60 37.98
N ASP A 178 8.78 -6.74 38.29
CA ASP A 178 8.74 -5.29 38.04
C ASP A 178 8.64 -4.97 36.53
N LYS A 179 9.39 -5.70 35.70
CA LYS A 179 9.30 -5.59 34.24
C LYS A 179 7.98 -6.15 33.73
N LYS A 180 7.50 -7.24 34.32
CA LYS A 180 6.27 -7.92 33.92
C LYS A 180 5.05 -7.00 34.12
N ASP A 181 5.02 -6.23 35.20
CA ASP A 181 4.00 -5.20 35.45
C ASP A 181 4.07 -4.09 34.41
N MET A 182 5.25 -3.49 34.20
CA MET A 182 5.44 -2.44 33.20
C MET A 182 5.08 -2.87 31.78
N ILE A 183 5.46 -4.09 31.39
CA ILE A 183 5.13 -4.68 30.07
C ILE A 183 3.62 -4.91 29.97
N THR A 184 2.97 -5.39 31.03
CA THR A 184 1.52 -5.59 31.05
C THR A 184 0.80 -4.26 30.82
N ASP A 185 1.17 -3.22 31.57
CA ASP A 185 0.57 -1.89 31.43
C ASP A 185 0.84 -1.29 30.03
N PHE A 186 2.05 -1.49 29.51
CA PHE A 186 2.40 -1.07 28.16
C PHE A 186 1.54 -1.76 27.11
N ILE A 187 1.37 -3.08 27.17
CA ILE A 187 0.56 -3.85 26.22
C ILE A 187 -0.90 -3.42 26.27
N LYS A 188 -1.47 -3.20 27.47
CA LYS A 188 -2.84 -2.69 27.63
C LYS A 188 -3.01 -1.31 26.97
N GLY A 189 -2.08 -0.40 27.24
CA GLY A 189 -2.03 0.92 26.61
C GLY A 189 -1.90 0.82 25.08
N LEU A 190 -1.01 -0.05 24.60
CA LEU A 190 -0.76 -0.28 23.18
C LEU A 190 -2.00 -0.83 22.48
N PHE A 191 -2.73 -1.73 23.11
CA PHE A 191 -3.97 -2.29 22.59
C PHE A 191 -5.06 -1.22 22.47
N ASN A 192 -5.28 -0.41 23.52
CA ASN A 192 -6.24 0.68 23.46
C ASN A 192 -5.86 1.69 22.36
N TYR A 193 -4.56 2.02 22.24
CA TYR A 193 -4.04 2.86 21.17
C TYR A 193 -4.26 2.24 19.78
N TYR A 194 -4.04 0.93 19.64
CA TYR A 194 -4.24 0.18 18.40
C TYR A 194 -5.69 0.29 17.90
N VAL A 195 -6.65 -0.01 18.79
CA VAL A 195 -8.08 0.03 18.49
C VAL A 195 -8.54 1.46 18.17
N ASP A 196 -8.18 2.43 19.02
CA ASP A 196 -8.65 3.82 18.91
C ASP A 196 -8.19 4.55 17.64
N PHE A 197 -7.13 4.06 17.01
CA PHE A 197 -6.54 4.63 15.80
C PHE A 197 -6.85 3.81 14.56
N GLY A 198 -7.65 2.73 14.64
CA GLY A 198 -8.00 1.92 13.48
C GLY A 198 -6.79 1.23 12.85
N TYR A 199 -5.84 0.76 13.67
CA TYR A 199 -4.78 -0.11 13.19
C TYR A 199 -5.33 -1.50 12.83
N ALA A 200 -4.76 -2.09 11.79
CA ALA A 200 -5.01 -3.49 11.40
C ALA A 200 -3.77 -4.37 11.62
N TYR A 201 -2.60 -3.73 11.82
CA TYR A 201 -1.35 -4.36 12.18
C TYR A 201 -0.47 -3.33 12.90
N LEU A 202 0.10 -3.69 14.04
CA LEU A 202 1.09 -2.87 14.73
C LEU A 202 2.13 -3.78 15.37
N GLU A 203 3.36 -3.70 14.89
CA GLU A 203 4.51 -4.44 15.40
C GLU A 203 5.57 -3.45 15.87
N ILE A 204 6.15 -3.72 17.04
CA ILE A 204 7.28 -2.99 17.58
C ILE A 204 8.38 -4.01 17.89
N ASN A 205 9.44 -4.00 17.06
CA ASN A 205 10.49 -5.00 17.13
C ASN A 205 11.90 -4.45 16.81
N PRO A 206 12.75 -4.16 17.81
CA PRO A 206 12.53 -4.45 19.23
C PRO A 206 11.90 -3.29 20.01
N ILE A 207 11.36 -3.63 21.16
CA ILE A 207 11.14 -2.74 22.29
C ILE A 207 12.32 -2.87 23.25
N VAL A 208 12.80 -1.74 23.78
CA VAL A 208 13.74 -1.74 24.90
C VAL A 208 13.07 -1.22 26.16
N VAL A 209 13.20 -1.97 27.26
CA VAL A 209 12.74 -1.56 28.58
C VAL A 209 13.90 -0.90 29.33
N THR A 210 13.70 0.37 29.70
CA THR A 210 14.64 1.18 30.48
C THR A 210 14.09 1.46 31.88
N LYS A 211 14.84 2.16 32.74
CA LYS A 211 14.37 2.54 34.08
C LYS A 211 13.11 3.41 33.98
N GLY A 212 11.94 2.81 34.22
CA GLY A 212 10.63 3.46 34.25
C GLY A 212 10.00 3.73 32.88
N GLY A 213 10.55 3.22 31.78
CA GLY A 213 10.09 3.59 30.44
C GLY A 213 10.31 2.52 29.39
N VAL A 214 9.52 2.59 28.33
CA VAL A 214 9.56 1.71 27.17
C VAL A 214 9.96 2.53 25.95
N ILE A 215 10.92 2.05 25.17
CA ILE A 215 11.37 2.73 23.95
C ILE A 215 11.12 1.82 22.74
N PRO A 216 10.26 2.22 21.78
CA PRO A 216 10.07 1.51 20.53
C PRO A 216 11.24 1.80 19.58
N LEU A 217 12.11 0.81 19.30
CA LEU A 217 13.26 1.00 18.41
C LEU A 217 12.92 0.76 16.94
N ASP A 218 11.95 -0.09 16.65
CA ASP A 218 11.40 -0.28 15.30
C ASP A 218 9.89 -0.31 15.35
N THR A 219 9.22 0.16 14.30
CA THR A 219 7.76 0.05 14.22
C THR A 219 7.34 -0.23 12.79
N VAL A 220 6.56 -1.29 12.62
CA VAL A 220 5.87 -1.63 11.38
C VAL A 220 4.39 -1.54 11.66
N ALA A 221 3.67 -0.71 10.90
CA ALA A 221 2.26 -0.50 11.16
C ALA A 221 1.44 -0.38 9.88
N ARG A 222 0.19 -0.84 9.95
CA ARG A 222 -0.82 -0.71 8.91
C ARG A 222 -2.12 -0.19 9.50
N LEU A 223 -2.71 0.81 8.87
CA LEU A 223 -4.01 1.36 9.22
C LEU A 223 -5.08 0.77 8.30
N ASP A 224 -6.31 0.64 8.78
CA ASP A 224 -7.47 0.47 7.91
C ASP A 224 -7.82 1.81 7.29
N ASP A 225 -7.53 1.99 6.00
CA ASP A 225 -7.78 3.24 5.29
C ASP A 225 -9.27 3.65 5.28
N ALA A 226 -10.17 2.68 5.40
CA ALA A 226 -11.60 2.94 5.47
C ALA A 226 -12.02 3.63 6.78
N ALA A 227 -11.22 3.54 7.85
CA ALA A 227 -11.47 4.22 9.12
C ALA A 227 -11.13 5.71 9.09
N GLN A 228 -10.68 6.26 7.95
CA GLN A 228 -10.25 7.65 7.86
C GLN A 228 -11.33 8.67 8.26
N PHE A 229 -12.60 8.39 7.98
CA PHE A 229 -13.69 9.30 8.37
C PHE A 229 -13.90 9.38 9.89
N GLU A 230 -13.50 8.36 10.63
CA GLU A 230 -13.63 8.26 12.09
C GLU A 230 -12.32 8.64 12.79
N CYS A 231 -11.21 8.07 12.35
CA CYS A 231 -9.90 8.20 12.98
C CYS A 231 -9.02 9.31 12.38
N GLY A 232 -9.41 9.91 11.25
CA GLY A 232 -8.57 10.84 10.48
C GLY A 232 -8.13 12.09 11.26
N SER A 233 -8.95 12.57 12.20
CA SER A 233 -8.58 13.68 13.10
C SER A 233 -7.41 13.32 14.02
N LYS A 234 -7.31 12.05 14.44
CA LYS A 234 -6.21 11.52 15.25
C LYS A 234 -4.96 11.27 14.40
N TRP A 235 -5.14 10.77 13.17
CA TRP A 235 -4.03 10.52 12.23
C TRP A 235 -3.34 11.81 11.77
N GLY A 236 -4.11 12.89 11.60
CA GLY A 236 -3.62 14.13 11.03
C GLY A 236 -3.25 13.96 9.55
N ALA A 237 -2.26 14.72 9.09
CA ALA A 237 -1.75 14.63 7.73
C ALA A 237 -0.81 13.42 7.58
N ILE A 238 -1.37 12.23 7.44
CA ILE A 238 -0.61 10.98 7.27
C ILE A 238 -0.37 10.67 5.79
N GLU A 239 0.84 10.24 5.46
CA GLU A 239 1.17 9.74 4.12
C GLU A 239 1.06 8.20 4.09
N PHE A 240 0.42 7.68 3.05
CA PHE A 240 0.39 6.27 2.71
C PHE A 240 1.38 5.97 1.58
N PRO A 241 2.64 5.61 1.88
CA PRO A 241 3.64 5.34 0.85
C PRO A 241 3.29 4.08 0.04
N ALA A 242 3.73 4.05 -1.21
CA ALA A 242 3.73 2.81 -1.99
C ALA A 242 4.76 1.81 -1.41
N PRO A 243 4.60 0.50 -1.66
CA PRO A 243 5.61 -0.49 -1.33
C PRO A 243 6.97 -0.13 -1.94
N PHE A 244 8.06 -0.56 -1.28
CA PHE A 244 9.40 -0.36 -1.81
C PHE A 244 9.52 -0.87 -3.26
N GLY A 245 10.31 -0.17 -4.08
CA GLY A 245 10.48 -0.46 -5.50
C GLY A 245 9.41 0.13 -6.42
N ARG A 246 8.33 0.69 -5.87
CA ARG A 246 7.30 1.38 -6.66
C ARG A 246 7.15 2.83 -6.21
N LYS A 247 7.04 3.73 -7.19
CA LYS A 247 6.60 5.11 -6.97
C LYS A 247 5.29 5.27 -7.73
N LEU A 248 4.28 5.85 -7.07
CA LEU A 248 3.04 6.16 -7.77
C LEU A 248 3.33 7.14 -8.90
N THR A 249 2.92 6.81 -10.13
CA THR A 249 3.00 7.74 -11.25
C THR A 249 2.01 8.88 -11.07
N VAL A 250 2.16 9.95 -11.86
CA VAL A 250 1.22 11.09 -11.85
C VAL A 250 -0.21 10.62 -12.15
N GLU A 251 -0.35 9.64 -13.04
CA GLU A 251 -1.63 9.06 -13.45
C GLU A 251 -2.22 8.18 -12.36
N GLU A 252 -1.42 7.36 -11.68
CA GLU A 252 -1.89 6.56 -10.54
C GLU A 252 -2.37 7.46 -9.40
N LYS A 253 -1.65 8.55 -9.10
CA LYS A 253 -2.07 9.56 -8.12
C LYS A 253 -3.38 10.23 -8.52
N LYS A 254 -3.54 10.59 -9.80
CA LYS A 254 -4.78 11.18 -10.33
C LYS A 254 -5.98 10.23 -10.16
N ILE A 255 -5.80 8.94 -10.46
CA ILE A 255 -6.88 7.97 -10.29
C ILE A 255 -7.20 7.76 -8.80
N LYS A 256 -6.18 7.71 -7.93
CA LYS A 256 -6.37 7.63 -6.49
C LYS A 256 -7.17 8.81 -5.94
N ASP A 257 -6.87 10.04 -6.39
CA ASP A 257 -7.62 11.25 -6.00
C ASP A 257 -9.08 11.22 -6.48
N LEU A 258 -9.37 10.63 -7.65
CA LEU A 258 -10.74 10.43 -8.12
C LEU A 258 -11.50 9.39 -7.29
N ASP A 259 -10.83 8.31 -6.89
CA ASP A 259 -11.38 7.24 -6.05
C ASP A 259 -11.74 7.75 -4.65
N GLU A 260 -10.86 8.53 -4.02
CA GLU A 260 -11.08 9.13 -2.69
C GLU A 260 -12.27 10.10 -2.64
N LYS A 261 -12.68 10.65 -3.79
CA LYS A 261 -13.80 11.61 -3.92
C LYS A 261 -15.09 10.95 -4.41
N SER A 262 -15.11 9.63 -4.55
CA SER A 262 -16.23 8.88 -5.11
C SER A 262 -16.78 7.83 -4.16
N GLY A 263 -18.08 7.53 -4.28
CA GLY A 263 -18.64 6.30 -3.72
C GLY A 263 -18.41 5.08 -4.62
N ALA A 264 -17.93 5.29 -5.85
CA ALA A 264 -17.47 4.25 -6.74
C ALA A 264 -16.02 3.89 -6.45
N SER A 265 -15.57 2.72 -6.90
CA SER A 265 -14.15 2.35 -6.83
C SER A 265 -13.47 2.54 -8.19
N LEU A 266 -12.30 3.15 -8.18
CA LEU A 266 -11.46 3.45 -9.33
C LEU A 266 -10.00 3.14 -8.96
N LYS A 267 -9.45 2.02 -9.44
CA LYS A 267 -8.07 1.62 -9.10
C LYS A 267 -7.23 1.50 -10.35
N LEU A 268 -6.02 2.06 -10.34
CA LEU A 268 -5.04 1.92 -11.43
C LEU A 268 -3.66 1.61 -10.88
N THR A 269 -3.01 0.62 -11.46
CA THR A 269 -1.61 0.25 -11.26
C THR A 269 -0.97 -0.01 -12.61
N ILE A 270 0.12 0.70 -12.91
CA ILE A 270 0.91 0.52 -14.11
C ILE A 270 1.97 -0.53 -13.82
N LEU A 271 1.94 -1.63 -14.57
CA LEU A 271 2.85 -2.77 -14.43
C LEU A 271 4.02 -2.63 -15.41
N ASN A 272 3.70 -2.47 -16.69
CA ASN A 272 4.66 -2.25 -17.76
C ASN A 272 4.15 -1.12 -18.68
N PRO A 273 4.64 0.12 -18.56
CA PRO A 273 4.19 1.23 -19.40
C PRO A 273 4.34 0.97 -20.92
N LYS A 274 5.25 0.07 -21.31
CA LYS A 274 5.52 -0.32 -22.70
C LYS A 274 4.71 -1.54 -23.14
N GLY A 275 3.96 -2.16 -22.22
CA GLY A 275 3.10 -3.29 -22.52
C GLY A 275 2.09 -2.95 -23.62
N ARG A 276 1.76 -3.96 -24.43
CA ARG A 276 0.80 -3.82 -25.53
C ARG A 276 -0.61 -4.25 -25.16
N ILE A 277 -0.81 -4.86 -23.99
CA ILE A 277 -2.12 -5.30 -23.52
C ILE A 277 -2.58 -4.36 -22.42
N TRP A 278 -3.66 -3.63 -22.67
CA TRP A 278 -4.25 -2.69 -21.72
C TRP A 278 -5.64 -3.15 -21.32
N THR A 279 -5.98 -3.00 -20.04
CA THR A 279 -7.26 -3.43 -19.49
C THR A 279 -8.03 -2.24 -18.95
N LEU A 280 -9.32 -2.19 -19.30
CA LEU A 280 -10.31 -1.26 -18.76
C LEU A 280 -11.50 -2.12 -18.33
N VAL A 281 -11.35 -2.77 -17.16
CA VAL A 281 -12.27 -3.82 -16.70
C VAL A 281 -13.14 -3.30 -15.56
N ALA A 282 -14.43 -3.65 -15.60
CA ALA A 282 -15.36 -3.24 -14.56
C ALA A 282 -15.65 -4.34 -13.54
N GLY A 283 -15.36 -4.05 -12.27
CA GLY A 283 -15.50 -4.94 -11.12
C GLY A 283 -14.19 -5.59 -10.69
N GLY A 284 -13.83 -5.47 -9.41
CA GLY A 284 -12.58 -6.03 -8.86
C GLY A 284 -12.40 -7.54 -9.06
N GLY A 285 -13.45 -8.35 -8.88
CA GLY A 285 -13.35 -9.79 -9.18
C GLY A 285 -13.11 -10.07 -10.67
N ALA A 286 -13.74 -9.30 -11.55
CA ALA A 286 -13.52 -9.46 -12.98
C ALA A 286 -12.12 -9.02 -13.38
N SER A 287 -11.60 -7.89 -12.89
CA SER A 287 -10.25 -7.41 -13.25
C SER A 287 -9.15 -8.42 -12.91
N VAL A 288 -9.29 -9.15 -11.79
CA VAL A 288 -8.40 -10.27 -11.45
C VAL A 288 -8.53 -11.38 -12.48
N VAL A 289 -9.73 -11.88 -12.76
CA VAL A 289 -9.95 -12.97 -13.73
C VAL A 289 -9.46 -12.64 -15.15
N TYR A 290 -9.62 -11.39 -15.60
CA TYR A 290 -9.06 -10.94 -16.88
C TYR A 290 -7.52 -10.94 -16.86
N THR A 291 -6.92 -10.54 -15.74
CA THR A 291 -5.46 -10.55 -15.56
C THR A 291 -4.92 -11.98 -15.54
N ASP A 292 -5.55 -12.88 -14.80
CA ASP A 292 -5.22 -14.30 -14.75
C ASP A 292 -5.28 -14.92 -16.15
N THR A 293 -6.33 -14.61 -16.93
CA THR A 293 -6.43 -15.11 -18.31
C THR A 293 -5.27 -14.63 -19.20
N VAL A 294 -4.81 -13.39 -19.04
CA VAL A 294 -3.63 -12.88 -19.79
C VAL A 294 -2.37 -13.64 -19.39
N PHE A 295 -2.23 -13.95 -18.09
CA PHE A 295 -1.09 -14.69 -17.55
C PHE A 295 -1.11 -16.16 -18.01
N ASP A 296 -2.25 -16.82 -17.93
CA ASP A 296 -2.43 -18.22 -18.36
C ASP A 296 -2.15 -18.41 -19.85
N LEU A 297 -2.40 -17.39 -20.66
CA LEU A 297 -2.07 -17.38 -22.09
C LEU A 297 -0.59 -17.02 -22.37
N GLY A 298 0.22 -16.78 -21.34
CA GLY A 298 1.67 -16.53 -21.47
C GLY A 298 2.05 -15.10 -21.85
N PHE A 299 1.17 -14.12 -21.63
CA PHE A 299 1.40 -12.71 -22.01
C PHE A 299 1.63 -11.78 -20.81
N ASN A 300 2.11 -12.30 -19.68
CA ASN A 300 2.35 -11.53 -18.45
C ASN A 300 3.28 -10.32 -18.67
N ASP A 301 4.33 -10.46 -19.49
CA ASP A 301 5.30 -9.38 -19.75
C ASP A 301 4.74 -8.29 -20.67
N GLU A 302 3.64 -8.56 -21.37
CA GLU A 302 2.96 -7.60 -22.26
C GLU A 302 1.80 -6.86 -21.57
N LEU A 303 1.41 -7.25 -20.36
CA LEU A 303 0.34 -6.62 -19.60
C LEU A 303 0.81 -5.26 -19.05
N ALA A 304 0.15 -4.20 -19.51
CA ALA A 304 0.58 -2.85 -19.19
C ALA A 304 0.06 -2.34 -17.85
N ASN A 305 -1.17 -2.71 -17.49
CA ASN A 305 -1.83 -2.21 -16.29
C ASN A 305 -2.72 -3.27 -15.63
N TYR A 306 -2.84 -3.13 -14.32
CA TYR A 306 -3.90 -3.72 -13.52
C TYR A 306 -4.78 -2.60 -12.98
N GLY A 307 -6.09 -2.79 -12.98
CA GLY A 307 -7.00 -1.79 -12.48
C GLY A 307 -8.46 -2.16 -12.71
N GLU A 308 -9.34 -1.43 -12.06
CA GLU A 308 -10.77 -1.65 -12.16
C GLU A 308 -11.57 -0.36 -11.97
N TYR A 309 -12.80 -0.38 -12.45
CA TYR A 309 -13.83 0.57 -12.05
C TYR A 309 -15.10 -0.18 -11.62
N SER A 310 -15.65 0.15 -10.47
CA SER A 310 -16.85 -0.51 -9.92
C SER A 310 -17.64 0.42 -9.02
N GLY A 311 -18.77 -0.02 -8.45
CA GLY A 311 -19.58 0.84 -7.59
C GLY A 311 -20.45 1.87 -8.33
N ASN A 312 -20.78 1.63 -9.61
CA ASN A 312 -21.63 2.50 -10.44
C ASN A 312 -21.10 3.94 -10.65
N PRO A 313 -19.82 4.11 -11.07
CA PRO A 313 -19.25 5.43 -11.29
C PRO A 313 -20.07 6.24 -12.30
N SER A 314 -20.06 7.54 -12.16
CA SER A 314 -20.65 8.51 -13.07
C SER A 314 -20.01 8.44 -14.46
N LYS A 315 -20.69 9.08 -15.43
CA LYS A 315 -20.18 9.26 -16.79
C LYS A 315 -18.82 9.98 -16.79
N ASP A 316 -18.68 11.02 -15.96
CA ASP A 316 -17.49 11.87 -15.96
C ASP A 316 -16.31 11.20 -15.27
N GLU A 317 -16.53 10.45 -14.18
CA GLU A 317 -15.50 9.59 -13.57
C GLU A 317 -15.01 8.53 -14.57
N THR A 318 -15.95 7.83 -15.23
CA THR A 318 -15.59 6.81 -16.23
C THR A 318 -14.83 7.44 -17.40
N TYR A 319 -15.20 8.65 -17.82
CA TYR A 319 -14.49 9.39 -18.86
C TYR A 319 -13.07 9.77 -18.42
N GLN A 320 -12.87 10.28 -17.20
CA GLN A 320 -11.53 10.62 -16.69
C GLN A 320 -10.64 9.39 -16.53
N TYR A 321 -11.21 8.28 -16.04
CA TYR A 321 -10.51 7.01 -15.92
C TYR A 321 -10.10 6.46 -17.31
N ALA A 322 -11.05 6.37 -18.25
CA ALA A 322 -10.79 5.91 -19.60
C ALA A 322 -9.78 6.79 -20.35
N LYS A 323 -9.92 8.12 -20.24
CA LYS A 323 -8.97 9.09 -20.81
C LYS A 323 -7.55 8.85 -20.31
N THR A 324 -7.39 8.58 -19.03
CA THR A 324 -6.07 8.33 -18.42
C THR A 324 -5.42 7.07 -18.99
N ILE A 325 -6.17 5.97 -19.11
CA ILE A 325 -5.69 4.73 -19.73
C ILE A 325 -5.34 4.94 -21.21
N ILE A 326 -6.22 5.60 -21.96
CA ILE A 326 -6.02 5.80 -23.40
C ILE A 326 -4.81 6.73 -23.66
N ASP A 327 -4.61 7.74 -22.82
CA ASP A 327 -3.41 8.58 -22.90
C ASP A 327 -2.15 7.74 -22.68
N LEU A 328 -2.09 6.99 -21.59
CA LEU A 328 -0.94 6.14 -21.25
C LEU A 328 -0.61 5.15 -22.37
N MET A 329 -1.61 4.43 -22.88
CA MET A 329 -1.39 3.40 -23.90
C MET A 329 -0.92 3.97 -25.25
N THR A 330 -1.13 5.26 -25.51
CA THR A 330 -0.80 5.92 -26.79
C THR A 330 0.48 6.77 -26.75
N ARG A 331 1.29 6.69 -25.68
CA ARG A 331 2.58 7.42 -25.55
C ARG A 331 3.71 6.82 -26.37
N GLU A 332 3.79 5.50 -26.46
CA GLU A 332 4.80 4.77 -27.24
C GLU A 332 4.14 3.79 -28.20
N LYS A 333 4.70 3.63 -29.41
CA LYS A 333 4.21 2.66 -30.40
C LYS A 333 4.78 1.27 -30.14
N ASP A 334 3.98 0.23 -30.37
CA ASP A 334 4.45 -1.15 -30.53
C ASP A 334 4.30 -1.54 -32.01
N GLN A 335 5.29 -2.21 -32.60
CA GLN A 335 5.26 -2.60 -34.01
C GLN A 335 4.08 -3.51 -34.35
N ARG A 336 3.68 -4.36 -33.40
CA ARG A 336 2.56 -5.31 -33.48
C ARG A 336 1.20 -4.64 -33.22
N GLY A 337 1.19 -3.34 -32.89
CA GLY A 337 0.02 -2.66 -32.35
C GLY A 337 -0.29 -3.07 -30.91
N LYS A 338 -1.30 -2.44 -30.33
CA LYS A 338 -1.73 -2.68 -28.94
C LYS A 338 -3.21 -3.02 -28.86
N ILE A 339 -3.61 -3.63 -27.75
CA ILE A 339 -4.94 -4.13 -27.51
C ILE A 339 -5.51 -3.45 -26.27
N LEU A 340 -6.76 -2.99 -26.36
CA LEU A 340 -7.54 -2.50 -25.24
C LEU A 340 -8.71 -3.44 -24.96
N LEU A 341 -8.69 -4.08 -23.80
CA LEU A 341 -9.72 -4.99 -23.31
C LEU A 341 -10.70 -4.20 -22.43
N ILE A 342 -11.88 -3.88 -22.97
CA ILE A 342 -12.97 -3.21 -22.25
C ILE A 342 -13.94 -4.27 -21.75
N GLY A 343 -13.66 -4.79 -20.55
CA GLY A 343 -14.26 -6.03 -20.06
C GLY A 343 -15.09 -5.90 -18.80
N GLY A 344 -15.64 -7.04 -18.38
CA GLY A 344 -16.09 -7.27 -17.01
C GLY A 344 -17.24 -8.26 -16.90
N GLY A 345 -17.62 -8.54 -15.65
CA GLY A 345 -18.78 -9.36 -15.31
C GLY A 345 -20.12 -8.76 -15.75
N ILE A 346 -21.21 -9.45 -15.42
CA ILE A 346 -22.57 -8.90 -15.56
C ILE A 346 -22.81 -8.02 -14.33
N ALA A 347 -22.97 -6.71 -14.54
CA ALA A 347 -23.16 -5.80 -13.42
C ALA A 347 -24.55 -5.99 -12.78
N ASN A 348 -24.61 -5.89 -11.44
CA ASN A 348 -25.88 -5.90 -10.71
C ASN A 348 -26.61 -4.56 -10.80
N PHE A 349 -25.91 -3.45 -10.53
CA PHE A 349 -26.52 -2.11 -10.42
C PHE A 349 -25.79 -1.00 -11.20
N THR A 350 -24.60 -1.27 -11.75
CA THR A 350 -23.89 -0.27 -12.56
C THR A 350 -24.60 -0.04 -13.88
N ASP A 351 -24.92 1.22 -14.20
CA ASP A 351 -25.49 1.58 -15.48
C ASP A 351 -24.42 1.51 -16.59
N VAL A 352 -24.53 0.49 -17.43
CA VAL A 352 -23.58 0.23 -18.52
C VAL A 352 -23.68 1.30 -19.61
N ALA A 353 -24.85 1.86 -19.89
CA ALA A 353 -24.99 2.92 -20.88
C ALA A 353 -24.33 4.23 -20.41
N LYS A 354 -24.49 4.58 -19.13
CA LYS A 354 -23.87 5.76 -18.50
C LYS A 354 -22.34 5.67 -18.54
N THR A 355 -21.79 4.55 -18.08
CA THR A 355 -20.34 4.32 -18.05
C THR A 355 -19.75 4.25 -19.47
N PHE A 356 -20.39 3.51 -20.39
CA PHE A 356 -19.92 3.43 -21.78
C PHE A 356 -19.98 4.77 -22.51
N THR A 357 -20.92 5.67 -22.15
CA THR A 357 -20.93 7.02 -22.71
C THR A 357 -19.65 7.79 -22.35
N GLY A 358 -19.14 7.63 -21.12
CA GLY A 358 -17.86 8.21 -20.71
C GLY A 358 -16.67 7.62 -21.48
N ILE A 359 -16.63 6.29 -21.64
CA ILE A 359 -15.60 5.59 -22.42
C ILE A 359 -15.60 6.04 -23.88
N ILE A 360 -16.78 6.06 -24.51
CA ILE A 360 -16.96 6.49 -25.91
C ILE A 360 -16.44 7.91 -26.12
N LYS A 361 -16.74 8.83 -25.19
CA LYS A 361 -16.24 10.21 -25.26
C LYS A 361 -14.71 10.25 -25.25
N ALA A 362 -14.06 9.46 -24.39
CA ALA A 362 -12.60 9.39 -24.33
C ALA A 362 -12.00 8.79 -25.61
N LEU A 363 -12.60 7.71 -26.15
CA LEU A 363 -12.18 7.10 -27.40
C LEU A 363 -12.27 8.08 -28.59
N GLN A 364 -13.35 8.86 -28.66
CA GLN A 364 -13.53 9.87 -29.71
C GLN A 364 -12.47 10.98 -29.64
N GLU A 365 -12.17 11.48 -28.44
CA GLU A 365 -11.15 12.51 -28.22
C GLU A 365 -9.75 12.04 -28.64
N TYR A 366 -9.45 10.76 -28.43
CA TYR A 366 -8.14 10.17 -28.73
C TYR A 366 -8.08 9.45 -30.09
N LYS A 367 -9.10 9.62 -30.95
CA LYS A 367 -9.23 8.93 -32.26
C LYS A 367 -7.92 8.85 -33.04
N LYS A 368 -7.26 9.99 -33.27
CA LYS A 368 -6.02 10.05 -34.07
C LYS A 368 -4.91 9.22 -33.42
N LYS A 369 -4.68 9.41 -32.11
CA LYS A 369 -3.68 8.66 -31.37
C LYS A 369 -3.95 7.14 -31.37
N LEU A 370 -5.21 6.72 -31.28
CA LEU A 370 -5.60 5.31 -31.34
C LEU A 370 -5.28 4.69 -32.72
N ILE A 371 -5.57 5.42 -33.81
CA ILE A 371 -5.24 4.96 -35.17
C ILE A 371 -3.72 4.89 -35.36
N ASP A 372 -2.99 5.94 -34.98
CA ASP A 372 -1.53 6.05 -35.18
C ASP A 372 -0.75 4.97 -34.39
N ASN A 373 -1.33 4.46 -33.30
CA ASN A 373 -0.77 3.39 -32.46
C ASN A 373 -1.33 1.99 -32.81
N LYS A 374 -2.12 1.85 -33.88
CA LYS A 374 -2.72 0.58 -34.34
C LYS A 374 -3.47 -0.15 -33.22
N ILE A 375 -4.27 0.58 -32.44
CA ILE A 375 -5.03 0.01 -31.33
C ILE A 375 -6.15 -0.89 -31.86
N LYS A 376 -6.35 -2.06 -31.26
CA LYS A 376 -7.52 -2.92 -31.42
C LYS A 376 -8.30 -2.97 -30.11
N ILE A 377 -9.63 -2.88 -30.16
CA ILE A 377 -10.47 -2.81 -28.97
C ILE A 377 -11.41 -4.01 -28.95
N TYR A 378 -11.44 -4.74 -27.84
CA TYR A 378 -12.38 -5.83 -27.62
C TYR A 378 -13.24 -5.54 -26.40
N VAL A 379 -14.55 -5.66 -26.56
CA VAL A 379 -15.53 -5.21 -25.58
C VAL A 379 -16.43 -6.37 -25.19
N ARG A 380 -16.55 -6.64 -23.89
CA ARG A 380 -17.53 -7.60 -23.35
C ARG A 380 -18.12 -7.06 -22.08
N ARG A 381 -19.44 -6.84 -22.06
CA ARG A 381 -20.13 -6.35 -20.85
C ARG A 381 -21.60 -6.75 -20.79
N GLY A 382 -22.10 -6.97 -19.57
CA GLY A 382 -23.52 -7.12 -19.25
C GLY A 382 -23.92 -6.28 -18.03
N GLY A 383 -25.23 -6.18 -17.77
CA GLY A 383 -25.80 -5.45 -16.61
C GLY A 383 -26.86 -4.42 -17.01
N PRO A 384 -27.32 -3.56 -16.10
CA PRO A 384 -28.34 -2.55 -16.39
C PRO A 384 -28.00 -1.70 -17.62
N ASN A 385 -28.96 -1.56 -18.54
CA ASN A 385 -28.85 -0.77 -19.78
C ASN A 385 -27.71 -1.20 -20.74
N TYR A 386 -27.17 -2.41 -20.61
CA TYR A 386 -26.04 -2.87 -21.43
C TYR A 386 -26.33 -2.87 -22.92
N GLN A 387 -27.55 -3.23 -23.35
CA GLN A 387 -27.88 -3.26 -24.78
C GLN A 387 -27.70 -1.88 -25.43
N LYS A 388 -28.04 -0.79 -24.72
CA LYS A 388 -27.82 0.58 -25.18
C LYS A 388 -26.34 0.93 -25.21
N GLY A 389 -25.59 0.59 -24.15
CA GLY A 389 -24.13 0.79 -24.08
C GLY A 389 -23.40 0.09 -25.23
N LEU A 390 -23.64 -1.22 -25.42
CA LEU A 390 -23.04 -2.02 -26.49
C LEU A 390 -23.45 -1.52 -27.88
N ARG A 391 -24.72 -1.14 -28.09
CA ARG A 391 -25.19 -0.56 -29.36
C ARG A 391 -24.43 0.72 -29.70
N ASN A 392 -24.21 1.59 -28.73
CA ASN A 392 -23.46 2.84 -28.93
C ASN A 392 -21.98 2.56 -29.22
N MET A 393 -21.37 1.58 -28.55
CA MET A 393 -19.99 1.16 -28.83
C MET A 393 -19.85 0.54 -30.23
N LYS A 394 -20.81 -0.30 -30.66
CA LYS A 394 -20.87 -0.83 -32.04
C LYS A 394 -21.00 0.27 -33.09
N LYS A 395 -21.82 1.29 -32.82
CA LYS A 395 -21.94 2.47 -33.69
C LYS A 395 -20.63 3.24 -33.77
N LEU A 396 -19.93 3.41 -32.66
CA LEU A 396 -18.62 4.05 -32.62
C LEU A 396 -17.59 3.31 -33.49
N GLY A 397 -17.56 1.97 -33.44
CA GLY A 397 -16.64 1.16 -34.25
C GLY A 397 -16.74 1.44 -35.75
N LYS A 398 -17.92 1.84 -36.25
CA LYS A 398 -18.13 2.19 -37.66
C LYS A 398 -17.56 3.55 -38.06
N THR A 399 -17.33 4.47 -37.12
CA THR A 399 -16.96 5.88 -37.39
C THR A 399 -15.60 6.26 -36.81
N LEU A 400 -15.11 5.53 -35.79
CA LEU A 400 -13.86 5.83 -35.11
C LEU A 400 -12.64 5.51 -35.99
N GLY A 401 -12.74 4.57 -36.92
CA GLY A 401 -11.59 4.11 -37.74
C GLY A 401 -10.61 3.23 -36.97
N VAL A 402 -11.03 2.72 -35.81
CA VAL A 402 -10.29 1.80 -34.94
C VAL A 402 -11.07 0.49 -34.92
N PRO A 403 -10.43 -0.70 -35.07
CA PRO A 403 -11.12 -1.97 -34.94
C PRO A 403 -11.74 -2.13 -33.55
N ILE A 404 -13.07 -2.32 -33.49
CA ILE A 404 -13.81 -2.57 -32.25
C ILE A 404 -14.72 -3.79 -32.42
N GLU A 405 -14.45 -4.85 -31.65
CA GLU A 405 -15.32 -6.02 -31.55
C GLU A 405 -16.13 -5.98 -30.25
N VAL A 406 -17.45 -6.20 -30.33
CA VAL A 406 -18.36 -5.94 -29.21
C VAL A 406 -19.29 -7.12 -28.96
N PHE A 407 -19.18 -7.68 -27.77
CA PHE A 407 -19.88 -8.87 -27.29
C PHE A 407 -20.72 -8.56 -26.03
N GLY A 408 -21.84 -9.25 -25.87
CA GLY A 408 -22.70 -9.17 -24.70
C GLY A 408 -22.51 -10.33 -23.71
N PRO A 409 -23.50 -10.54 -22.82
CA PRO A 409 -23.43 -11.61 -21.82
C PRO A 409 -23.52 -13.02 -22.42
N GLU A 410 -23.93 -13.16 -23.68
CA GLU A 410 -23.93 -14.43 -24.42
C GLU A 410 -22.53 -14.99 -24.65
N ALA A 411 -21.49 -14.13 -24.67
CA ALA A 411 -20.11 -14.56 -24.75
C ALA A 411 -19.53 -14.81 -23.35
N HIS A 412 -18.67 -15.83 -23.23
CA HIS A 412 -17.92 -16.09 -21.99
C HIS A 412 -17.09 -14.85 -21.61
N MET A 413 -17.00 -14.53 -20.32
CA MET A 413 -16.44 -13.27 -19.83
C MET A 413 -15.04 -12.99 -20.40
N THR A 414 -14.17 -13.99 -20.33
CA THR A 414 -12.76 -13.89 -20.70
C THR A 414 -12.48 -14.20 -22.18
N SER A 415 -13.50 -14.56 -22.97
CA SER A 415 -13.31 -14.93 -24.38
C SER A 415 -12.64 -13.84 -25.23
N ILE A 416 -12.91 -12.57 -24.91
CA ILE A 416 -12.29 -11.43 -25.61
C ILE A 416 -10.79 -11.29 -25.36
N VAL A 417 -10.25 -11.90 -24.29
CA VAL A 417 -8.81 -11.96 -24.04
C VAL A 417 -8.18 -12.85 -25.11
N THR A 418 -8.69 -14.07 -25.27
CA THR A 418 -8.23 -15.01 -26.30
C THR A 418 -8.39 -14.43 -27.71
N MET A 419 -9.54 -13.84 -28.02
CA MET A 419 -9.78 -13.21 -29.34
C MET A 419 -8.81 -12.08 -29.66
N GLY A 420 -8.38 -11.32 -28.64
CA GLY A 420 -7.43 -10.23 -28.82
C GLY A 420 -5.98 -10.68 -28.93
N LEU A 421 -5.59 -11.71 -28.18
CA LEU A 421 -4.19 -12.13 -28.02
C LEU A 421 -3.77 -13.28 -28.93
N VAL A 422 -4.69 -14.19 -29.22
CA VAL A 422 -4.42 -15.34 -30.07
C VAL A 422 -4.94 -15.01 -31.46
N GLU A 423 -4.03 -14.85 -32.42
CA GLU A 423 -4.43 -14.77 -33.82
C GLU A 423 -5.23 -16.03 -34.17
N LYS A 424 -6.40 -15.85 -34.79
CA LYS A 424 -7.01 -16.97 -35.50
C LYS A 424 -5.97 -17.40 -36.51
N ALA A 425 -5.35 -18.56 -36.31
CA ALA A 425 -4.70 -19.26 -37.40
C ALA A 425 -5.75 -19.31 -38.52
N ASP A 426 -5.46 -18.67 -39.65
CA ASP A 426 -6.33 -18.69 -40.81
C ASP A 426 -6.67 -20.16 -41.10
N ALA A 427 -7.96 -20.49 -40.97
CA ALA A 427 -8.51 -21.79 -41.32
C ALA A 427 -9.04 -21.75 -42.74
#